data_AF-A0A4W6CY94-F1
#
_entry.id   AF-A0A4W6CY94-F1
#
_cell.length_a   1.000
_cell.length_b   1.000
_cell.length_c   1.000
_cell.angle_alpha   90.00
_cell.angle_beta   90.00
_cell.angle_gamma   90.00
#
_symmetry.space_group_name_H-M   'P 1'
#
loop_
_entity.id
_entity.type
_entity.pdbx_description
1 polymer ?
#
loop_
_entity_poly.entity_id
_entity_poly.type
_entity_poly.pdbx_seq_one_letter_code
_entity_poly.pdbx_strand_id
1 'polypeptide(L)'
;MSVMDKLKSHKVELIDCLSADHSFILQHVDAKDIVTRIQYQNLMSIPSPGETVTKLIDQIINKGPKSCSHFVELLKDPELHNTYPLLREITEHCSNPPPPYHTTLYIISGYNLLYYNLLLISI
;
A
#
# COMPACT_ATOMS: atom_id res chain seq x y z
N MET A 1 -17.58 7.39 -9.66
CA MET A 1 -16.15 7.29 -9.30
C MET A 1 -15.47 6.35 -10.27
N SER A 2 -14.37 6.78 -10.90
CA SER A 2 -13.57 5.91 -11.78
C SER A 2 -12.77 4.90 -10.94
N VAL A 3 -12.40 3.76 -11.54
CA VAL A 3 -11.55 2.73 -10.90
C VAL A 3 -10.23 3.35 -10.41
N MET A 4 -9.70 4.29 -11.18
CA MET A 4 -8.47 5.02 -10.85
C MET A 4 -8.64 5.91 -9.61
N ASP A 5 -9.81 6.55 -9.44
CA ASP A 5 -10.09 7.40 -8.27
C ASP A 5 -10.17 6.56 -7.00
N LYS A 6 -10.75 5.36 -7.09
CA LYS A 6 -10.80 4.40 -5.98
C LYS A 6 -9.40 3.96 -5.56
N LEU A 7 -8.54 3.65 -6.54
CA LEU A 7 -7.16 3.25 -6.28
C LEU A 7 -6.34 4.37 -5.63
N LYS A 8 -6.55 5.62 -6.07
CA LYS A 8 -5.90 6.79 -5.47
C LYS A 8 -6.39 7.05 -4.05
N SER A 9 -7.69 6.90 -3.80
CA SER A 9 -8.29 7.16 -2.49
C SER A 9 -7.80 6.20 -1.40
N HIS A 10 -7.59 4.93 -1.75
CA HIS A 10 -7.14 3.90 -0.80
C HIS A 10 -5.65 3.58 -0.98
N LYS A 11 -4.89 4.43 -1.68
CA LYS A 11 -3.49 4.17 -2.02
C LYS A 11 -2.66 3.90 -0.76
N VAL A 12 -2.87 4.65 0.31
CA VAL A 12 -2.10 4.53 1.55
C VAL A 12 -2.36 3.17 2.22
N GLU A 13 -3.62 2.76 2.33
CA GLU A 13 -4.00 1.47 2.93
C GLU A 13 -3.53 0.29 2.08
N LEU A 14 -3.62 0.40 0.76
CA LEU A 14 -3.09 -0.60 -0.16
C LEU A 14 -1.58 -0.73 -0.02
N ILE A 15 -0.86 0.39 0.14
CA ILE A 15 0.58 0.35 0.38
C ILE A 15 0.87 -0.38 1.68
N ASP A 16 0.24 0.02 2.79
CA ASP A 16 0.48 -0.58 4.11
C ASP A 16 0.20 -2.10 4.10
N CYS A 17 -0.94 -2.49 3.52
CA CYS A 17 -1.37 -3.88 3.42
C CYS A 17 -0.45 -4.72 2.53
N LEU A 18 -0.17 -4.27 1.30
CA LEU A 18 0.64 -5.03 0.35
C LEU A 18 2.12 -5.02 0.70
N SER A 19 2.59 -4.04 1.50
CA SER A 19 3.98 -3.99 1.96
C SER A 19 4.33 -5.09 2.96
N ALA A 20 3.33 -5.70 3.61
CA ALA A 20 3.52 -6.84 4.50
C ALA A 20 4.18 -8.03 3.78
N ASP A 21 3.86 -8.24 2.50
CA ASP A 21 4.51 -9.22 1.63
C ASP A 21 4.60 -8.67 0.20
N HIS A 22 5.53 -7.75 -0.03
CA HIS A 22 5.66 -7.12 -1.35
C HIS A 22 6.09 -8.12 -2.44
N SER A 23 6.77 -9.21 -2.08
CA SER A 23 7.25 -10.21 -3.04
C SER A 23 6.09 -11.04 -3.62
N PHE A 24 5.12 -11.40 -2.78
CA PHE A 24 3.95 -12.17 -3.20
C PHE A 24 3.09 -11.40 -4.22
N ILE A 25 2.75 -10.14 -3.93
CA ILE A 25 2.01 -9.30 -4.88
C ILE A 25 2.79 -9.07 -6.17
N LEU A 26 4.11 -8.88 -6.10
CA LEU A 26 4.96 -8.69 -7.29
C LEU A 26 4.92 -9.91 -8.22
N GLN A 27 4.92 -11.12 -7.67
CA GLN A 27 4.79 -12.35 -8.47
C GLN A 27 3.43 -12.43 -9.16
N HIS A 28 2.37 -12.01 -8.48
CA HIS A 28 1.02 -12.06 -9.03
C HIS A 28 0.80 -11.02 -10.15
N VAL A 29 1.35 -9.82 -10.01
CA VAL A 29 1.26 -8.80 -11.08
C VAL A 29 2.10 -9.15 -12.31
N ASP A 30 3.19 -9.91 -12.14
CA ASP A 30 3.99 -10.45 -13.24
C ASP A 30 3.24 -11.61 -13.94
N ALA A 31 2.68 -12.54 -13.16
CA ALA A 31 1.90 -13.68 -13.69
C ALA A 31 0.65 -13.25 -14.49
N LYS A 32 0.05 -12.11 -14.16
CA LYS A 32 -1.11 -11.54 -14.88
C LYS A 32 -0.74 -10.53 -15.98
N ASP A 33 0.56 -10.33 -16.26
CA ASP A 33 1.07 -9.35 -17.23
C ASP A 33 0.50 -7.93 -17.01
N ILE A 34 0.34 -7.55 -15.73
CA ILE A 34 -0.11 -6.19 -15.36
C ILE A 34 1.07 -5.22 -15.51
N VAL A 35 2.26 -5.68 -15.12
CA VAL A 35 3.54 -4.98 -15.29
C VAL A 35 4.37 -5.70 -16.35
N THR A 36 5.18 -4.95 -17.09
CA THR A 36 6.11 -5.59 -18.03
C THR A 36 7.28 -6.19 -17.27
N ARG A 37 7.97 -7.17 -17.88
CA ARG A 37 9.17 -7.77 -17.28
C ARG A 37 10.22 -6.74 -16.84
N ILE A 38 10.41 -5.66 -17.60
CA ILE A 38 11.34 -4.58 -17.25
C ILE A 38 10.86 -3.84 -15.99
N GLN A 39 9.56 -3.56 -15.89
CA GLN A 39 8.97 -2.93 -14.71
C GLN A 39 9.11 -3.82 -13.48
N TYR A 40 8.84 -5.11 -13.62
CA TYR A 40 9.03 -6.08 -12.54
C TYR A 40 10.47 -6.12 -12.04
N GLN A 41 11.47 -6.19 -12.95
CA GLN A 41 12.88 -6.18 -12.57
C GLN A 41 13.28 -4.87 -11.86
N ASN A 42 12.76 -3.73 -12.31
CA ASN A 42 12.98 -2.45 -11.64
C ASN A 42 12.36 -2.43 -10.24
N LEU A 43 11.17 -3.01 -10.06
CA LEU A 43 10.51 -3.11 -8.74
C LEU A 43 11.29 -4.03 -7.80
N MET A 44 11.80 -5.18 -8.30
CA MET A 44 12.64 -6.11 -7.54
C MET A 44 13.98 -5.51 -7.10
N SER A 45 14.48 -4.50 -7.81
CA SER A 45 15.73 -3.82 -7.46
C SER A 45 15.61 -2.87 -6.26
N ILE A 46 14.38 -2.57 -5.83
CA ILE A 46 14.12 -1.62 -4.74
C ILE A 46 14.23 -2.35 -3.39
N PRO A 47 15.08 -1.89 -2.47
CA PRO A 47 15.29 -2.58 -1.19
C PRO A 47 14.18 -2.34 -0.17
N SER A 48 13.34 -1.31 -0.36
CA SER A 48 12.27 -0.94 0.56
C SER A 48 10.92 -1.51 0.10
N PRO A 49 10.27 -2.39 0.90
CA PRO A 49 8.95 -2.93 0.60
C PRO A 49 7.90 -1.84 0.32
N GLY A 50 7.83 -0.83 1.19
CA GLY A 50 6.88 0.29 1.07
C GLY A 50 7.10 1.11 -0.19
N GLU A 51 8.36 1.39 -0.54
CA GLU A 51 8.68 2.11 -1.77
C GLU A 51 8.37 1.27 -3.02
N THR A 52 8.63 -0.04 -2.97
CA THR A 52 8.33 -0.98 -4.05
C THR A 52 6.86 -1.02 -4.37
N VAL A 53 6.02 -1.19 -3.35
CA VAL A 53 4.56 -1.22 -3.49
C VAL A 53 4.01 0.15 -3.94
N THR A 54 4.57 1.24 -3.40
CA THR A 54 4.20 2.59 -3.85
C THR A 54 4.44 2.77 -5.34
N LYS A 55 5.64 2.40 -5.82
CA LYS A 55 5.97 2.50 -7.25
C LYS A 55 5.15 1.56 -8.11
N LEU A 56 4.82 0.36 -7.63
CA LEU A 56 3.92 -0.56 -8.33
C LEU A 56 2.55 0.08 -8.58
N ILE A 57 1.92 0.63 -7.52
CA ILE A 57 0.62 1.28 -7.61
C ILE A 57 0.68 2.50 -8.54
N ASP A 58 1.72 3.33 -8.41
CA ASP A 58 1.91 4.50 -9.27
C ASP A 58 2.10 4.12 -10.75
N GLN A 59 2.85 3.06 -11.05
CA GLN A 59 3.00 2.57 -12.42
C GLN A 59 1.66 2.11 -13.00
N ILE A 60 0.84 1.40 -12.22
CA ILE A 60 -0.47 0.92 -12.65
C ILE A 60 -1.41 2.08 -12.93
N ILE A 61 -1.45 3.09 -12.04
CA ILE A 61 -2.23 4.31 -12.23
C ILE A 61 -1.79 5.05 -13.51
N ASN A 62 -0.48 5.20 -13.72
CA ASN A 62 0.08 5.90 -14.87
C ASN A 62 -0.15 5.16 -16.20
N LYS A 63 -0.25 3.82 -16.21
CA LYS A 63 -0.61 3.04 -17.40
C LYS A 63 -2.05 3.29 -17.86
N GLY A 64 -2.93 3.69 -16.94
CA GLY A 64 -4.30 4.06 -17.25
C GLY A 64 -5.36 3.06 -16.77
N PRO A 65 -6.64 3.32 -17.08
CA PRO A 65 -7.78 2.69 -16.43
C PRO A 65 -7.90 1.17 -16.68
N LYS A 66 -7.40 0.67 -17.81
CA LYS A 66 -7.40 -0.77 -18.11
C LYS A 66 -6.51 -1.54 -17.12
N SER A 67 -5.27 -1.08 -16.93
CA SER A 67 -4.34 -1.68 -15.97
C SER A 67 -4.85 -1.55 -14.53
N CYS A 68 -5.46 -0.42 -14.17
CA CYS A 68 -6.11 -0.29 -12.87
C CYS A 68 -7.23 -1.31 -12.67
N SER A 69 -8.03 -1.59 -13.71
CA SER A 69 -9.13 -2.56 -13.63
C SER A 69 -8.61 -3.98 -13.43
N HIS A 70 -7.61 -4.40 -14.21
CA HIS A 70 -6.97 -5.72 -14.03
C HIS A 70 -6.32 -5.85 -12.65
N PHE A 71 -5.71 -4.78 -12.14
CA PHE A 71 -5.14 -4.80 -10.80
C PHE A 71 -6.20 -4.91 -9.71
N VAL A 72 -7.32 -4.20 -9.82
CA VAL A 72 -8.44 -4.33 -8.87
C VAL A 72 -9.07 -5.71 -8.94
N GLU A 73 -9.16 -6.32 -10.12
CA GLU A 73 -9.60 -7.71 -10.28
C GLU A 73 -8.64 -8.68 -9.60
N LEU A 74 -7.32 -8.47 -9.75
CA LEU A 74 -6.31 -9.23 -9.03
C LEU A 74 -6.49 -9.08 -7.51
N LEU A 75 -6.68 -7.88 -6.98
CA LEU A 75 -6.84 -7.67 -5.54
C LEU A 75 -8.06 -8.39 -4.95
N LYS A 76 -9.06 -8.75 -5.77
CA LYS A 76 -10.25 -9.51 -5.36
C LYS A 76 -10.06 -11.02 -5.43
N ASP A 77 -8.91 -11.49 -5.91
CA ASP A 77 -8.62 -12.90 -6.02
C ASP A 77 -8.62 -13.52 -4.59
N PRO A 78 -9.37 -14.60 -4.34
CA PRO A 78 -9.42 -15.23 -3.02
C PRO A 78 -8.04 -15.62 -2.49
N GLU A 79 -7.08 -15.93 -3.37
CA GLU A 79 -5.70 -16.23 -2.97
C GLU A 79 -5.00 -15.02 -2.33
N LEU A 80 -5.26 -13.81 -2.86
CA LEU A 80 -4.78 -12.57 -2.26
C LEU A 80 -5.51 -12.23 -0.96
N HIS A 81 -6.81 -12.48 -0.86
CA HIS A 81 -7.53 -12.27 0.40
C HIS A 81 -7.08 -13.20 1.52
N ASN A 82 -6.64 -14.41 1.20
CA ASN A 82 -6.06 -15.33 2.19
C ASN A 82 -4.70 -14.83 2.70
N THR A 83 -3.91 -14.25 1.82
CA THR A 83 -2.56 -13.73 2.15
C THR A 83 -2.64 -12.37 2.83
N TYR A 84 -3.56 -11.51 2.38
CA TYR A 84 -3.80 -10.18 2.89
C TYR A 84 -5.25 -10.06 3.38
N PRO A 85 -5.56 -10.52 4.61
CA PRO A 85 -6.93 -10.48 5.13
C PRO A 85 -7.50 -9.06 5.21
N LEU A 86 -6.64 -8.04 5.32
CA LEU A 86 -7.02 -6.62 5.31
C LEU A 86 -7.45 -6.13 3.91
N LEU A 87 -7.03 -6.78 2.81
CA LEU A 87 -7.50 -6.43 1.46
C LEU A 87 -9.01 -6.61 1.34
N ARG A 88 -9.57 -7.62 2.01
CA ARG A 88 -11.01 -7.86 2.01
C ARG A 88 -11.76 -6.68 2.61
N GLU A 89 -11.25 -6.13 3.70
CA GLU A 89 -11.83 -4.92 4.31
C GLU A 89 -11.73 -3.72 3.37
N ILE A 90 -10.57 -3.48 2.74
CA ILE A 90 -10.36 -2.34 1.82
C ILE A 90 -11.23 -2.47 0.55
N THR A 91 -11.39 -3.68 0.01
CA THR A 91 -12.18 -3.93 -1.20
C THR A 91 -13.68 -4.00 -0.94
N GLU A 92 -14.12 -4.49 0.22
CA GLU A 92 -15.53 -4.55 0.65
C GLU A 92 -16.02 -3.21 1.24
N HIS A 93 -15.19 -2.52 2.04
CA HIS A 93 -15.47 -1.19 2.60
C HIS A 93 -15.25 -0.03 1.63
N CYS A 94 -15.01 -0.28 0.34
CA CYS A 94 -15.04 0.73 -0.73
C CYS A 94 -16.44 1.40 -0.93
N SER A 95 -17.33 1.34 0.06
CA SER A 95 -18.58 2.08 0.19
C SER A 95 -18.60 3.07 1.37
N ASN A 96 -17.58 3.12 2.24
CA ASN A 96 -17.40 4.20 3.21
C ASN A 96 -15.90 4.41 3.50
N PRO A 97 -15.41 5.66 3.46
CA PRO A 97 -13.99 5.94 3.70
C PRO A 97 -13.60 5.44 5.10
N PRO A 98 -12.45 4.77 5.26
CA PRO A 98 -11.97 4.40 6.57
C PRO A 98 -11.61 5.67 7.37
N PRO A 99 -11.88 5.69 8.68
CA PRO A 99 -11.46 6.78 9.53
C PRO A 99 -9.92 6.86 9.53
N PRO A 100 -9.34 8.07 9.62
CA PRO A 100 -7.90 8.27 9.49
C PRO A 100 -7.15 7.61 10.64
N TYR A 101 -6.41 6.55 10.34
CA TYR A 101 -5.29 6.05 11.13
C TYR A 101 -4.23 5.61 10.11
N HIS A 102 -3.01 6.17 10.06
CA HIS A 102 -2.00 6.03 11.09
C HIS A 102 -0.80 6.99 10.83
N THR A 103 -0.77 8.17 11.46
CA THR A 103 0.44 9.02 11.54
C THR A 103 0.97 9.11 12.99
N THR A 104 0.27 8.56 13.97
CA THR A 104 0.58 8.77 15.40
C THR A 104 1.42 7.68 16.07
N LEU A 105 1.66 6.51 15.48
CA LEU A 105 2.48 5.47 16.15
C LEU A 105 3.98 5.50 15.84
N TYR A 106 4.47 6.37 14.95
CA TYR A 106 5.93 6.54 14.78
C TYR A 106 6.57 7.49 15.80
N ILE A 107 5.80 8.12 16.70
CA ILE A 107 6.35 9.04 17.71
C ILE A 107 6.78 8.31 19.00
N ILE A 108 6.38 7.04 19.22
CA ILE A 108 6.63 6.36 20.51
C ILE A 108 7.49 5.09 20.37
N SER A 109 8.50 5.10 19.50
CA SER A 109 9.48 4.00 19.42
C SER A 109 10.91 4.45 19.08
N GLY A 110 11.37 5.57 19.64
CA GLY A 110 12.83 5.75 19.84
C GLY A 110 13.48 7.02 19.33
N TYR A 111 12.87 8.20 19.50
CA TYR A 111 13.61 9.47 19.55
C TYR A 111 13.11 10.38 20.68
N ASN A 112 13.98 10.57 21.67
CA ASN A 112 14.04 11.67 22.68
C ASN A 112 12.99 11.74 23.81
N LEU A 113 13.22 10.95 24.86
CA LEU A 113 12.66 11.12 26.23
C LEU A 113 13.36 12.23 27.07
N LEU A 114 14.03 13.22 26.46
CA LEU A 114 14.72 14.29 27.20
C LEU A 114 14.09 15.69 27.07
N TYR A 115 13.10 15.90 26.21
CA TYR A 115 12.54 17.25 26.03
C TYR A 115 11.40 17.59 27.00
N TYR A 116 10.74 16.60 27.62
CA TYR A 116 9.55 16.84 28.46
C TYR A 116 9.81 16.96 29.97
N ASN A 117 11.02 16.70 30.46
CA ASN A 117 11.36 16.86 31.88
C ASN A 117 12.08 18.17 32.23
N LEU A 118 12.48 18.99 31.24
CA LEU A 118 13.14 20.28 31.50
C LEU A 118 12.16 21.47 31.57
N LEU A 119 10.91 21.32 31.14
CA LEU A 119 9.90 22.39 31.22
C LEU A 119 9.07 22.37 32.53
N LEU A 120 9.28 21.38 33.39
CA LEU A 120 8.48 21.17 34.62
C LEU A 120 9.25 21.39 35.93
N ILE A 121 10.53 21.78 35.89
CA ILE A 121 11.37 21.96 37.10
C ILE A 121 12.02 23.36 37.19
N SER A 122 11.44 24.43 36.62
CA SER A 122 11.94 25.78 36.97
C SER A 122 10.94 26.93 36.82
N ILE A 123 9.71 26.76 37.33
CA ILE A 123 8.97 27.87 37.96
C ILE A 123 9.26 27.77 39.46
#